data_AF-A0A367J322-F1
#
_entry.id   AF-A0A367J322-F1
#
_cell.length_a   1.000
_cell.length_b   1.000
_cell.length_c   1.000
_cell.angle_alpha   90.00
_cell.angle_beta   90.00
_cell.angle_gamma   90.00
#
_symmetry.space_group_name_H-M   'P 1'
#
loop_
_entity.id
_entity.type
_entity.pdbx_description
1 polymer ?
#
loop_
_entity_poly.entity_id
_entity_poly.type
_entity_poly.pdbx_seq_one_letter_code
_entity_poly.pdbx_strand_id
1 'polypeptide(L)'
;MRFLFSAFNGTKPLSPSEKANSITSVESGIVTRSVRSGEENAVVPHMGLLSSCNMIVGLIIGSGIFASPGPVTLKVVGVGPSLLVWAIGGMLSMIGALCYAELGTMITKSGGEYQYLKSAYGLCLGLTFTWSNLLLTNPIGTASIATVFAQYIMQMAYYNPNDLSGDDIVMPGYAVKLVAIACIWVVVFFNAFGRKAGAMIQNVFTGAKLLALAMIIIIGWVWLGKGHTENFQNAFANSSTSALDYGTAMYMALFSYNGWNNLNYGIAEVKNPKRNVPLAITISCFIVTMVYVLGNIAYFATLPIKTVATSSTVAMQVGSVSMGTGGAYFFALMVVLSTFGAVNGNVWAASRLVMTAANEDGVFMPPIFGKLNEKRQTPIFALILVGIIATIWCIPGDFTYLAKMYSFTGWLFYGFTVFGLILMRFKKSTRDLPRPFKIWLPFAIFFVIIDIYLVVAPLIDAGSAGVYQYIICIVIGLLAIPIWFVRVRKPGIGRFLFGWIPGHQEAYILETRRKKAERKERLDETIPQPLNEGKTET
;
A
#
# COMPACT_ATOMS: atom_id res chain seq x y z
N MET A 1 -31.17 -5.93 4.54
CA MET A 1 -30.50 -6.58 5.70
C MET A 1 -31.00 -7.99 6.04
N ARG A 2 -32.29 -8.35 5.88
CA ARG A 2 -32.78 -9.74 6.13
C ARG A 2 -32.35 -10.79 5.09
N PHE A 3 -31.94 -10.39 3.88
CA PHE A 3 -31.47 -11.31 2.83
C PHE A 3 -30.06 -11.86 3.07
N LEU A 4 -29.21 -11.15 3.85
CA LEU A 4 -27.85 -11.58 4.16
C LEU A 4 -27.77 -12.59 5.33
N PHE A 5 -28.78 -12.60 6.22
CA PHE A 5 -28.84 -13.55 7.33
C PHE A 5 -29.51 -14.88 6.99
N SER A 6 -30.40 -14.91 5.98
CA SER A 6 -31.05 -16.14 5.52
C SER A 6 -30.10 -17.14 4.86
N ALA A 7 -28.92 -16.70 4.41
CA ALA A 7 -27.93 -17.58 3.78
C ALA A 7 -27.10 -18.40 4.79
N PHE A 8 -27.24 -18.15 6.10
CA PHE A 8 -26.43 -18.80 7.15
C PHE A 8 -27.21 -19.79 8.04
N ASN A 9 -28.53 -19.77 8.05
CA ASN A 9 -29.34 -20.66 8.90
C ASN A 9 -30.39 -21.39 8.07
N GLY A 10 -30.07 -22.62 7.65
CA GLY A 10 -31.04 -23.57 7.12
C GLY A 10 -30.55 -24.32 5.90
N THR A 11 -29.69 -25.33 6.09
CA THR A 11 -29.47 -26.35 5.07
C THR A 11 -29.43 -27.72 5.72
N LYS A 12 -30.29 -28.62 5.23
CA LYS A 12 -30.26 -30.06 5.47
C LYS A 12 -28.83 -30.60 5.34
N PRO A 13 -28.47 -31.70 6.04
CA PRO A 13 -27.13 -32.28 5.93
C PRO A 13 -26.84 -32.65 4.46
N LEU A 14 -25.80 -32.02 3.91
CA LEU A 14 -25.30 -32.24 2.54
C LEU A 14 -24.81 -33.68 2.38
N SER A 15 -25.07 -34.26 1.20
CA SER A 15 -24.57 -35.58 0.81
C SER A 15 -23.02 -35.60 0.76
N PRO A 16 -22.37 -36.77 0.85
CA PRO A 16 -20.92 -36.87 0.77
C PRO A 16 -20.32 -36.24 -0.51
N SER A 17 -21.04 -36.29 -1.63
CA SER A 17 -20.64 -35.69 -2.90
C SER A 17 -20.70 -34.15 -2.88
N GLU A 18 -21.68 -33.58 -2.18
CA GLU A 18 -21.83 -32.13 -2.01
C GLU A 18 -20.85 -31.57 -0.98
N LYS A 19 -20.45 -32.38 0.02
CA LYS A 19 -19.33 -32.04 0.93
C LYS A 19 -18.00 -31.97 0.20
N ALA A 20 -17.75 -32.85 -0.77
CA ALA A 20 -16.53 -32.83 -1.60
C ALA A 20 -16.46 -31.61 -2.55
N ASN A 21 -17.61 -31.01 -2.90
CA ASN A 21 -17.72 -29.81 -3.73
C ASN A 21 -18.04 -28.53 -2.93
N SER A 22 -18.10 -28.61 -1.60
CA SER A 22 -18.38 -27.46 -0.75
C SER A 22 -17.21 -26.46 -0.72
N ILE A 23 -17.51 -25.17 -0.56
CA ILE A 23 -16.53 -24.07 -0.57
C ILE A 23 -15.35 -24.34 0.38
N THR A 24 -15.63 -24.94 1.54
CA THR A 24 -14.65 -25.30 2.57
C THR A 24 -13.74 -26.46 2.19
N SER A 25 -14.19 -27.42 1.38
CA SER A 25 -13.37 -28.57 0.95
C SER A 25 -12.46 -28.24 -0.24
N VAL A 26 -12.94 -27.39 -1.16
CA VAL A 26 -12.11 -26.86 -2.26
C VAL A 26 -11.07 -25.88 -1.73
N GLU A 27 -11.43 -24.98 -0.79
CA GLU A 27 -10.47 -24.09 -0.13
C GLU A 27 -9.43 -24.87 0.71
N SER A 28 -9.85 -25.90 1.46
CA SER A 28 -8.91 -26.70 2.26
C SER A 28 -7.97 -27.56 1.41
N GLY A 29 -8.43 -28.10 0.26
CA GLY A 29 -7.59 -28.83 -0.70
C GLY A 29 -6.56 -27.95 -1.43
N ILE A 30 -6.93 -26.70 -1.76
CA ILE A 30 -6.01 -25.71 -2.34
C ILE A 30 -4.97 -25.25 -1.30
N VAL A 31 -5.38 -25.08 -0.05
CA VAL A 31 -4.49 -24.72 1.07
C VAL A 31 -3.47 -25.84 1.35
N THR A 32 -3.87 -27.11 1.36
CA THR A 32 -2.94 -28.23 1.65
C THR A 32 -1.92 -28.46 0.55
N ARG A 33 -2.23 -28.16 -0.72
CA ARG A 33 -1.30 -28.41 -1.83
C ARG A 33 -0.25 -27.32 -2.01
N SER A 34 -0.59 -26.04 -1.77
CA SER A 34 0.41 -24.96 -1.75
C SER A 34 1.42 -25.11 -0.60
N VAL A 35 1.02 -25.79 0.49
CA VAL A 35 1.90 -26.09 1.63
C VAL A 35 2.97 -27.12 1.25
N ARG A 36 2.66 -28.11 0.40
CA ARG A 36 3.64 -29.14 -0.01
C ARG A 36 4.62 -28.68 -1.08
N SER A 37 4.29 -27.69 -1.92
CA SER A 37 5.22 -27.16 -2.93
C SER A 37 6.05 -25.96 -2.44
N GLY A 38 5.73 -25.40 -1.27
CA GLY A 38 6.42 -24.24 -0.69
C GLY A 38 7.59 -24.56 0.24
N GLU A 39 7.77 -25.83 0.64
CA GLU A 39 8.86 -26.23 1.55
C GLU A 39 10.24 -26.26 0.88
N GLU A 40 10.32 -26.38 -0.46
CA GLU A 40 11.59 -26.42 -1.19
C GLU A 40 12.28 -25.05 -1.39
N ASN A 41 11.60 -23.93 -1.10
CA ASN A 41 12.15 -22.57 -1.26
C ASN A 41 12.00 -21.74 0.02
N ALA A 42 12.41 -22.28 1.17
CA ALA A 42 12.40 -21.52 2.42
C ALA A 42 13.39 -20.33 2.33
N VAL A 43 12.86 -19.10 2.38
CA VAL A 43 13.66 -17.87 2.34
C VAL A 43 14.54 -17.79 3.60
N VAL A 44 15.86 -17.62 3.41
CA VAL A 44 16.82 -17.58 4.51
C VAL A 44 16.73 -16.25 5.27
N PRO A 45 16.46 -16.24 6.59
CA PRO A 45 16.38 -15.00 7.36
C PRO A 45 17.73 -14.28 7.46
N HIS A 46 17.83 -13.06 6.94
CA HIS A 46 19.05 -12.26 6.97
C HIS A 46 18.88 -10.86 7.60
N MET A 47 17.67 -10.31 7.67
CA MET A 47 17.42 -8.97 8.22
C MET A 47 17.42 -8.97 9.76
N GLY A 48 18.41 -8.31 10.36
CA GLY A 48 18.45 -8.05 11.81
C GLY A 48 17.62 -6.83 12.22
N LEU A 49 17.50 -6.58 13.53
CA LEU A 49 16.69 -5.48 14.11
C LEU A 49 17.00 -4.12 13.48
N LEU A 50 18.29 -3.73 13.39
CA LEU A 50 18.70 -2.44 12.84
C LEU A 50 18.33 -2.31 11.36
N SER A 51 18.50 -3.39 10.58
CA SER A 51 18.10 -3.42 9.17
C SER A 51 16.59 -3.27 9.02
N SER A 52 15.80 -3.96 9.87
CA SER A 52 14.35 -3.82 9.90
C SER A 52 13.92 -2.38 10.26
N CYS A 53 14.57 -1.75 11.25
CA CYS A 53 14.31 -0.35 11.60
C CYS A 53 14.62 0.59 10.44
N ASN A 54 15.80 0.47 9.84
CA ASN A 54 16.21 1.31 8.72
C ASN A 54 15.26 1.15 7.52
N MET A 55 14.77 -0.06 7.27
CA MET A 55 13.78 -0.31 6.23
C MET A 55 12.46 0.40 6.54
N ILE A 56 11.92 0.27 7.77
CA ILE A 56 10.65 0.92 8.14
C ILE A 56 10.80 2.44 8.10
N VAL A 57 11.83 3.00 8.74
CA VAL A 57 12.09 4.46 8.73
C VAL A 57 12.27 4.97 7.30
N GLY A 58 13.05 4.26 6.48
CA GLY A 58 13.29 4.62 5.08
C GLY A 58 12.05 4.53 4.19
N LEU A 59 11.07 3.68 4.52
CA LEU A 59 9.81 3.55 3.80
C LEU A 59 8.78 4.58 4.25
N ILE A 60 8.70 4.87 5.56
CA ILE A 60 7.74 5.86 6.07
C ILE A 60 8.20 7.29 5.73
N ILE A 61 9.47 7.62 5.97
CA ILE A 61 10.02 8.94 5.63
C ILE A 61 10.06 9.05 4.11
N GLY A 62 9.03 9.64 3.53
CA GLY A 62 8.86 9.81 2.10
C GLY A 62 8.68 11.26 1.70
N SER A 63 8.06 11.47 0.55
CA SER A 63 7.70 12.81 0.07
C SER A 63 6.57 13.47 0.85
N GLY A 64 5.82 12.72 1.66
CA GLY A 64 4.67 13.23 2.41
C GLY A 64 5.02 14.40 3.33
N ILE A 65 6.15 14.36 4.03
CA ILE A 65 6.58 15.45 4.93
C ILE A 65 6.87 16.77 4.22
N PHE A 66 7.05 16.76 2.90
CA PHE A 66 7.29 17.95 2.08
C PHE A 66 6.02 18.48 1.41
N ALA A 67 4.90 17.75 1.49
CA ALA A 67 3.64 18.06 0.80
C ALA A 67 2.43 18.16 1.73
N SER A 68 2.34 17.33 2.76
CA SER A 68 1.24 17.29 3.73
C SER A 68 1.18 18.47 4.73
N PRO A 69 2.27 19.14 5.15
CA PRO A 69 2.20 20.22 6.15
C PRO A 69 1.23 21.35 5.78
N GLY A 70 1.18 21.74 4.50
CA GLY A 70 0.29 22.80 4.03
C GLY A 70 -1.18 22.43 4.17
N PRO A 71 -1.66 21.35 3.52
CA PRO A 71 -3.04 20.88 3.66
C PRO A 71 -3.47 20.60 5.12
N VAL A 72 -2.57 20.10 5.98
CA VAL A 72 -2.86 19.91 7.42
C VAL A 72 -3.12 21.26 8.09
N THR A 73 -2.18 22.20 7.93
CA THR A 73 -2.23 23.51 8.58
C THR A 73 -3.40 24.35 8.06
N LEU A 74 -3.69 24.27 6.76
CA LEU A 74 -4.82 24.95 6.13
C LEU A 74 -6.16 24.51 6.72
N LYS A 75 -6.28 23.23 7.13
CA LYS A 75 -7.53 22.70 7.68
C LYS A 75 -7.75 23.02 9.15
N VAL A 76 -6.70 22.96 9.97
CA VAL A 76 -6.83 23.23 11.40
C VAL A 76 -6.61 24.69 11.79
N VAL A 77 -6.03 25.50 10.90
CA VAL A 77 -5.86 26.97 11.03
C VAL A 77 -5.15 27.36 12.33
N GLY A 78 -4.17 26.56 12.76
CA GLY A 78 -3.41 26.81 13.99
C GLY A 78 -2.16 25.95 14.11
N VAL A 79 -1.11 26.50 14.73
CA VAL A 79 0.19 25.81 14.91
C VAL A 79 0.07 24.66 15.91
N GLY A 80 -0.50 24.92 17.09
CA GLY A 80 -0.71 23.93 18.13
C GLY A 80 -1.54 22.72 17.65
N PRO A 81 -2.73 22.95 17.07
CA PRO A 81 -3.53 21.88 16.48
C PRO A 81 -2.80 21.10 15.38
N SER A 82 -2.05 21.78 14.51
CA SER A 82 -1.29 21.12 13.43
C SER A 82 -0.25 20.15 14.02
N LEU A 83 0.52 20.58 15.02
CA LEU A 83 1.48 19.72 15.72
C LEU A 83 0.81 18.55 16.45
N LEU A 84 -0.36 18.75 17.06
CA LEU A 84 -1.14 17.68 17.67
C LEU A 84 -1.61 16.65 16.65
N VAL A 85 -2.06 17.08 15.46
CA VAL A 85 -2.44 16.17 14.37
C VAL A 85 -1.25 15.27 13.98
N TRP A 86 -0.06 15.84 13.85
CA TRP A 86 1.14 15.06 13.54
C TRP A 86 1.52 14.07 14.66
N ALA A 87 1.44 14.49 15.92
CA ALA A 87 1.75 13.63 17.06
C ALA A 87 0.73 12.48 17.21
N ILE A 88 -0.57 12.80 17.14
CA ILE A 88 -1.66 11.83 17.24
C ILE A 88 -1.64 10.88 16.04
N GLY A 89 -1.35 11.37 14.83
CA GLY A 89 -1.19 10.53 13.63
C GLY A 89 -0.05 9.52 13.77
N GLY A 90 1.07 9.93 14.39
CA GLY A 90 2.18 9.04 14.71
C GLY A 90 1.81 7.96 15.74
N MET A 91 1.10 8.35 16.80
CA MET A 91 0.58 7.42 17.82
C MET A 91 -0.41 6.41 17.21
N LEU A 92 -1.35 6.88 16.38
CA LEU A 92 -2.31 6.01 15.70
C LEU A 92 -1.60 5.02 14.76
N SER A 93 -0.61 5.49 14.02
CA SER A 93 0.22 4.65 13.13
C SER A 93 0.98 3.60 13.93
N MET A 94 1.51 3.95 15.10
CA MET A 94 2.18 3.00 15.99
C MET A 94 1.21 1.92 16.50
N ILE A 95 -0.01 2.30 16.92
CA ILE A 95 -1.03 1.33 17.36
C ILE A 95 -1.39 0.37 16.21
N GLY A 96 -1.64 0.89 15.00
CA GLY A 96 -1.92 0.08 13.82
C GLY A 96 -0.77 -0.87 13.48
N ALA A 97 0.46 -0.37 13.53
CA ALA A 97 1.65 -1.16 13.27
C ALA A 97 1.86 -2.27 14.31
N LEU A 98 1.54 -2.04 15.59
CA LEU A 98 1.55 -3.08 16.61
C LEU A 98 0.46 -4.13 16.41
N CYS A 99 -0.73 -3.76 15.93
CA CYS A 99 -1.75 -4.74 15.50
C CYS A 99 -1.21 -5.64 14.38
N TYR A 100 -0.50 -5.05 13.42
CA TYR A 100 0.17 -5.80 12.35
C TYR A 100 1.32 -6.66 12.87
N ALA A 101 2.07 -6.22 13.88
CA ALA A 101 3.11 -7.03 14.51
C ALA A 101 2.55 -8.32 15.12
N GLU A 102 1.36 -8.29 15.72
CA GLU A 102 0.69 -9.51 16.20
C GLU A 102 0.29 -10.42 15.04
N LEU A 103 -0.29 -9.86 13.97
CA LEU A 103 -0.63 -10.63 12.77
C LEU A 103 0.59 -11.27 12.12
N GLY A 104 1.68 -10.52 11.96
CA GLY A 104 2.91 -11.00 11.35
C GLY A 104 3.68 -12.02 12.19
N THR A 105 3.64 -11.90 13.51
CA THR A 105 4.25 -12.91 14.40
C THR A 105 3.38 -14.16 14.55
N MET A 106 2.07 -14.08 14.28
CA MET A 106 1.15 -15.21 14.26
C MET A 106 1.12 -15.93 12.91
N ILE A 107 1.15 -15.18 11.80
CA ILE A 107 1.10 -15.69 10.41
C ILE A 107 2.38 -15.24 9.70
N THR A 108 3.44 -16.04 9.84
CA THR A 108 4.76 -15.77 9.26
C THR A 108 4.84 -16.16 7.78
N LYS A 109 3.80 -15.84 7.00
CA LYS A 109 3.77 -16.00 5.54
C LYS A 109 3.95 -14.64 4.89
N SER A 110 4.81 -14.58 3.88
CA SER A 110 5.01 -13.36 3.08
C SER A 110 3.73 -13.00 2.31
N GLY A 111 3.46 -11.70 2.17
CA GLY A 111 2.30 -11.16 1.46
C GLY A 111 1.39 -10.22 2.26
N GLY A 112 1.73 -9.93 3.53
CA GLY A 112 1.07 -8.87 4.32
C GLY A 112 -0.45 -9.04 4.42
N GLU A 113 -1.19 -7.98 4.12
CA GLU A 113 -2.65 -7.89 4.21
C GLU A 113 -3.36 -8.97 3.40
N TYR A 114 -2.84 -9.37 2.24
CA TYR A 114 -3.44 -10.46 1.45
C TYR A 114 -3.54 -11.74 2.30
N GLN A 115 -2.46 -12.11 2.99
CA GLN A 115 -2.43 -13.33 3.81
C GLN A 115 -3.31 -13.19 5.06
N TYR A 116 -3.34 -12.01 5.67
CA TYR A 116 -4.13 -11.75 6.87
C TYR A 116 -5.62 -11.77 6.58
N LEU A 117 -6.05 -11.08 5.52
CA LEU A 117 -7.44 -11.04 5.08
C LEU A 117 -7.91 -12.41 4.58
N LYS A 118 -7.04 -13.13 3.86
CA LYS A 118 -7.30 -14.52 3.43
C LYS A 118 -7.51 -15.45 4.63
N SER A 119 -6.70 -15.32 5.67
CA SER A 119 -6.79 -16.16 6.87
C SER A 119 -8.01 -15.83 7.74
N ALA A 120 -8.37 -14.55 7.83
CA ALA A 120 -9.51 -14.10 8.64
C ALA A 120 -10.86 -14.36 7.94
N TYR A 121 -10.99 -13.95 6.67
CA TYR A 121 -12.26 -13.85 5.94
C TYR A 121 -12.39 -14.80 4.74
N GLY A 122 -11.30 -15.45 4.32
CA GLY A 122 -11.28 -16.33 3.15
C GLY A 122 -10.71 -15.66 1.89
N LEU A 123 -10.59 -16.45 0.82
CA LEU A 123 -9.86 -16.07 -0.39
C LEU A 123 -10.45 -14.84 -1.10
N CYS A 124 -11.77 -14.69 -1.08
CA CYS A 124 -12.47 -13.59 -1.75
C CYS A 124 -11.96 -12.21 -1.27
N LEU A 125 -11.88 -11.99 0.05
CA LEU A 125 -11.46 -10.67 0.56
C LEU A 125 -9.96 -10.41 0.37
N GLY A 126 -9.11 -11.43 0.49
CA GLY A 126 -7.68 -11.29 0.16
C GLY A 126 -7.47 -10.89 -1.30
N LEU A 127 -8.23 -11.50 -2.21
CA LEU A 127 -8.22 -11.17 -3.62
C LEU A 127 -8.78 -9.77 -3.91
N THR A 128 -9.86 -9.35 -3.24
CA THR A 128 -10.39 -7.98 -3.31
C THR A 128 -9.36 -6.94 -2.86
N PHE A 129 -8.59 -7.23 -1.80
CA PHE A 129 -7.46 -6.38 -1.40
C PHE A 129 -6.42 -6.28 -2.51
N THR A 130 -5.99 -7.41 -3.08
CA THR A 130 -4.98 -7.43 -4.15
C THR A 130 -5.43 -6.62 -5.37
N TRP A 131 -6.69 -6.79 -5.77
CA TRP A 131 -7.33 -6.02 -6.84
C TRP A 131 -7.35 -4.52 -6.56
N SER A 132 -7.79 -4.14 -5.36
CA SER A 132 -7.90 -2.73 -4.96
C SER A 132 -6.52 -2.08 -4.80
N ASN A 133 -5.56 -2.79 -4.23
CA ASN A 133 -4.19 -2.32 -4.08
C ASN A 133 -3.53 -2.09 -5.45
N LEU A 134 -3.87 -2.93 -6.44
CA LEU A 134 -3.35 -2.84 -7.79
C LEU A 134 -3.95 -1.70 -8.61
N LEU A 135 -5.27 -1.49 -8.54
CA LEU A 135 -5.95 -0.48 -9.36
C LEU A 135 -6.06 0.89 -8.69
N LEU A 136 -6.05 0.92 -7.36
CA LEU A 136 -6.30 2.13 -6.57
C LEU A 136 -5.06 2.51 -5.78
N THR A 137 -4.72 1.78 -4.71
CA THR A 137 -3.76 2.26 -3.71
C THR A 137 -2.37 2.50 -4.28
N ASN A 138 -1.76 1.54 -4.99
CA ASN A 138 -0.42 1.75 -5.56
C ASN A 138 -0.39 2.82 -6.68
N PRO A 139 -1.28 2.79 -7.69
CA PRO A 139 -1.28 3.81 -8.74
C PRO A 139 -1.62 5.21 -8.24
N ILE A 140 -2.62 5.35 -7.37
CA ILE A 140 -2.97 6.65 -6.77
C ILE A 140 -1.80 7.18 -5.94
N GLY A 141 -1.16 6.34 -5.12
CA GLY A 141 0.02 6.75 -4.36
C GLY A 141 1.18 7.19 -5.26
N THR A 142 1.42 6.46 -6.36
CA THR A 142 2.43 6.83 -7.37
C THR A 142 2.09 8.18 -8.03
N ALA A 143 0.83 8.38 -8.42
CA ALA A 143 0.35 9.63 -9.00
C ALA A 143 0.48 10.81 -8.01
N SER A 144 0.12 10.64 -6.73
CA SER A 144 0.27 11.66 -5.69
C SER A 144 1.73 12.11 -5.57
N ILE A 145 2.67 11.17 -5.49
CA ILE A 145 4.10 11.48 -5.34
C ILE A 145 4.64 12.16 -6.60
N ALA A 146 4.23 11.70 -7.79
CA ALA A 146 4.62 12.30 -9.06
C ALA A 146 4.08 13.74 -9.21
N THR A 147 2.89 14.04 -8.67
CA THR A 147 2.36 15.39 -8.61
C THR A 147 3.21 16.29 -7.72
N VAL A 148 3.67 15.81 -6.56
CA VAL A 148 4.60 16.57 -5.70
C VAL A 148 5.92 16.82 -6.42
N PHE A 149 6.49 15.81 -7.08
CA PHE A 149 7.68 15.98 -7.93
C PHE A 149 7.49 17.12 -8.93
N ALA A 150 6.36 17.12 -9.63
CA ALA A 150 6.05 18.12 -10.64
C ALA A 150 5.86 19.52 -10.04
N GLN A 151 5.19 19.64 -8.89
CA GLN A 151 5.03 20.94 -8.20
C GLN A 151 6.37 21.57 -7.87
N TYR A 152 7.32 20.79 -7.35
CA TYR A 152 8.66 21.30 -7.03
C TYR A 152 9.48 21.65 -8.30
N ILE A 153 9.40 20.85 -9.37
CA ILE A 153 10.04 21.17 -10.66
C ILE A 153 9.47 22.47 -11.25
N MET A 154 8.15 22.61 -11.25
CA MET A 154 7.46 23.78 -11.79
C MET A 154 7.76 25.03 -10.97
N GLN A 155 7.80 24.92 -9.64
CA GLN A 155 8.20 26.03 -8.77
C GLN A 155 9.64 26.47 -9.00
N MET A 156 10.56 25.55 -9.30
CA MET A 156 11.94 25.90 -9.67
C MET A 156 12.02 26.64 -11.02
N ALA A 157 11.21 26.21 -12.00
CA ALA A 157 11.21 26.80 -13.34
C ALA A 157 10.62 28.21 -13.38
N TYR A 158 9.62 28.48 -12.54
CA TYR A 158 8.93 29.79 -12.47
C TYR A 158 9.22 30.53 -11.15
N TYR A 159 10.36 30.25 -10.52
CA TYR A 159 10.66 30.79 -9.20
C TYR A 159 10.67 32.32 -9.17
N ASN A 160 9.86 32.90 -8.28
CA ASN A 160 9.85 34.33 -7.98
C ASN A 160 10.27 34.54 -6.51
N PRO A 161 11.43 35.16 -6.24
CA PRO A 161 11.90 35.42 -4.87
C PRO A 161 10.96 36.31 -4.05
N ASN A 162 10.16 37.15 -4.70
CA ASN A 162 9.28 38.11 -4.05
C ASN A 162 7.90 37.52 -3.69
N ASP A 163 7.58 36.32 -4.18
CA ASP A 163 6.32 35.63 -3.91
C ASP A 163 6.59 34.25 -3.27
N LEU A 164 6.65 34.23 -1.94
CA LEU A 164 6.80 33.00 -1.16
C LEU A 164 5.54 32.12 -1.15
N SER A 165 4.38 32.71 -1.45
CA SER A 165 3.10 32.01 -1.56
C SER A 165 3.01 31.21 -2.86
N GLY A 166 3.59 31.74 -3.94
CA GLY A 166 3.45 31.22 -5.30
C GLY A 166 2.09 31.53 -5.92
N ASP A 167 1.36 32.52 -5.38
CA ASP A 167 0.01 32.90 -5.80
C ASP A 167 0.01 33.78 -7.07
N ASP A 168 1.08 34.54 -7.33
CA ASP A 168 1.19 35.47 -8.47
C ASP A 168 1.69 34.81 -9.75
N ILE A 169 2.18 33.57 -9.67
CA ILE A 169 2.70 32.82 -10.82
C ILE A 169 1.55 32.07 -11.49
N VAL A 170 1.14 32.53 -12.67
CA VAL A 170 0.19 31.82 -13.53
C VAL A 170 0.88 30.60 -14.14
N MET A 171 0.99 29.51 -13.38
CA MET A 171 1.43 28.22 -13.91
C MET A 171 0.28 27.60 -14.71
N PRO A 172 0.53 27.11 -15.94
CA PRO A 172 -0.50 26.37 -16.65
C PRO A 172 -0.85 25.10 -15.87
N GLY A 173 -2.11 24.96 -15.44
CA GLY A 173 -2.54 23.82 -14.60
C GLY A 173 -2.32 22.44 -15.23
N TYR A 174 -2.17 22.37 -16.55
CA TYR A 174 -1.80 21.14 -17.27
C TYR A 174 -0.30 20.81 -17.19
N ALA A 175 0.57 21.79 -16.96
CA ALA A 175 2.03 21.59 -16.97
C ALA A 175 2.48 20.69 -15.82
N VAL A 176 1.94 20.90 -14.61
CA VAL A 176 2.20 20.01 -13.45
C VAL A 176 1.83 18.57 -13.80
N LYS A 177 0.68 18.34 -14.47
CA LYS A 177 0.23 17.01 -14.87
C LYS A 177 1.17 16.37 -15.90
N LEU A 178 1.58 17.13 -16.92
CA LEU A 178 2.51 16.63 -17.95
C LEU A 178 3.88 16.25 -17.35
N VAL A 179 4.40 17.07 -16.43
CA VAL A 179 5.67 16.78 -15.74
C VAL A 179 5.53 15.55 -14.84
N ALA A 180 4.41 15.39 -14.12
CA ALA A 180 4.15 14.21 -13.31
C ALA A 180 4.07 12.93 -14.16
N ILE A 181 3.36 12.98 -15.28
CA ILE A 181 3.25 11.87 -16.24
C ILE A 181 4.64 11.55 -16.83
N ALA A 182 5.41 12.57 -17.22
CA ALA A 182 6.77 12.38 -17.71
C ALA A 182 7.66 11.68 -16.66
N CYS A 183 7.57 12.07 -15.39
CA CYS A 183 8.27 11.42 -14.28
C CYS A 183 7.94 9.91 -14.19
N ILE A 184 6.65 9.55 -14.22
CA ILE A 184 6.20 8.15 -14.19
C ILE A 184 6.78 7.36 -15.35
N TRP A 185 6.71 7.89 -16.58
CA TRP A 185 7.18 7.16 -17.77
C TRP A 185 8.69 7.05 -17.84
N VAL A 186 9.43 8.06 -17.37
CA VAL A 186 10.90 7.99 -17.21
C VAL A 186 11.27 6.88 -16.22
N VAL A 187 10.56 6.78 -15.10
CA VAL A 187 10.76 5.71 -14.11
C VAL A 187 10.43 4.33 -14.70
N VAL A 188 9.30 4.20 -15.40
CA VAL A 188 8.91 2.95 -16.09
C VAL A 188 9.98 2.54 -17.11
N PHE A 189 10.49 3.49 -17.88
CA PHE A 189 11.58 3.27 -18.82
C PHE A 189 12.84 2.76 -18.11
N PHE A 190 13.30 3.43 -17.05
CA PHE A 190 14.49 2.97 -16.33
C PHE A 190 14.32 1.58 -15.72
N ASN A 191 13.14 1.27 -15.16
CA ASN A 191 12.86 -0.05 -14.59
C ASN A 191 12.70 -1.15 -15.66
N ALA A 192 12.27 -0.81 -16.88
CA ALA A 192 12.18 -1.76 -17.98
C ALA A 192 13.55 -2.09 -18.59
N PHE A 193 14.51 -1.15 -18.56
CA PHE A 193 15.82 -1.28 -19.21
C PHE A 193 16.96 -1.66 -18.25
N GLY A 194 16.91 -1.26 -16.97
CA GLY A 194 18.02 -1.42 -16.02
C GLY A 194 17.68 -2.30 -14.81
N ARG A 195 18.24 -3.51 -14.75
CA ARG A 195 18.01 -4.47 -13.64
C ARG A 195 18.63 -4.03 -12.29
N LYS A 196 19.77 -3.32 -12.33
CA LYS A 196 20.52 -2.86 -11.13
C LYS A 196 20.42 -1.35 -10.87
N ALA A 197 20.02 -0.58 -11.88
CA ALA A 197 19.96 0.88 -11.79
C ALA A 197 18.94 1.34 -10.73
N GLY A 198 17.73 0.75 -10.74
CA GLY A 198 16.65 1.15 -9.82
C GLY A 198 17.00 1.03 -8.33
N ALA A 199 17.74 -0.02 -7.93
CA ALA A 199 18.14 -0.23 -6.55
C ALA A 199 19.29 0.69 -6.10
N MET A 200 20.27 0.94 -6.97
CA MET A 200 21.39 1.85 -6.67
C MET A 200 20.91 3.30 -6.56
N ILE A 201 20.03 3.71 -7.48
CA ILE A 201 19.40 5.03 -7.51
C ILE A 201 18.57 5.27 -6.24
N GLN A 202 17.84 4.25 -5.76
CA GLN A 202 17.03 4.33 -4.54
C GLN A 202 17.85 4.65 -3.29
N ASN A 203 19.04 4.05 -3.16
CA ASN A 203 19.88 4.23 -1.97
C ASN A 203 20.41 5.66 -1.87
N VAL A 204 20.85 6.23 -3.00
CA VAL A 204 21.33 7.63 -3.06
C VAL A 204 20.20 8.60 -2.67
N PHE A 205 19.00 8.40 -3.21
CA PHE A 205 17.85 9.26 -2.90
C PHE A 205 17.35 9.13 -1.46
N THR A 206 17.53 7.96 -0.86
CA THR A 206 17.23 7.76 0.56
C THR A 206 18.18 8.55 1.45
N GLY A 207 19.47 8.62 1.10
CA GLY A 207 20.42 9.49 1.79
C GLY A 207 20.06 10.97 1.63
N ALA A 208 19.73 11.40 0.42
CA ALA A 208 19.38 12.79 0.11
C ALA A 208 18.16 13.29 0.92
N LYS A 209 17.09 12.50 1.02
CA LYS A 209 15.89 12.91 1.77
C LYS A 209 16.14 13.01 3.28
N LEU A 210 16.95 12.11 3.85
CA LEU A 210 17.30 12.16 5.27
C LEU A 210 18.18 13.37 5.58
N LEU A 211 19.13 13.68 4.70
CA LEU A 211 19.98 14.87 4.81
C LEU A 211 19.14 16.15 4.75
N ALA A 212 18.23 16.26 3.77
CA ALA A 212 17.35 17.42 3.64
C ALA A 212 16.51 17.64 4.91
N LEU A 213 15.92 16.57 5.45
CA LEU A 213 15.09 16.65 6.65
C LEU A 213 15.91 17.01 7.90
N ALA A 214 17.12 16.45 8.04
CA ALA A 214 18.03 16.81 9.12
C ALA A 214 18.41 18.29 9.06
N MET A 215 18.72 18.83 7.87
CA MET A 215 19.03 20.25 7.71
C MET A 215 17.84 21.15 8.02
N ILE A 216 16.62 20.80 7.58
CA ILE A 216 15.40 21.55 7.93
C ILE A 216 15.25 21.63 9.44
N ILE A 217 15.41 20.50 10.14
CA ILE A 217 15.32 20.46 11.60
C ILE A 217 16.39 21.36 12.25
N ILE A 218 17.64 21.26 11.82
CA ILE A 218 18.74 22.09 12.34
C ILE A 218 18.48 23.58 12.12
N ILE A 219 18.04 23.95 10.91
CA ILE A 219 17.67 25.33 10.57
C ILE A 219 16.55 25.81 11.52
N GLY A 220 15.50 25.01 11.71
CA GLY A 220 14.42 25.33 12.64
C GLY A 220 14.91 25.63 14.06
N TRP A 221 15.80 24.81 14.59
CA TRP A 221 16.39 25.03 15.92
C TRP A 221 17.25 26.30 15.98
N VAL A 222 18.02 26.60 14.93
CA VAL A 222 18.80 27.83 14.84
C VAL A 222 17.89 29.06 14.82
N TRP A 223 16.77 29.00 14.08
CA TRP A 223 15.78 30.08 14.04
C TRP A 223 15.09 30.30 15.38
N LEU A 224 14.70 29.22 16.07
CA LEU A 224 14.19 29.31 17.44
C LEU A 224 15.22 29.92 18.39
N GLY A 225 16.50 29.54 18.27
CA GLY A 225 17.60 30.09 19.08
C GLY A 225 17.85 31.59 18.82
N LYS A 226 17.48 32.10 17.64
CA LYS A 226 17.51 33.53 17.32
C LYS A 226 16.31 34.32 17.85
N GLY A 227 15.33 33.65 18.46
CA GLY A 227 14.15 34.28 19.08
C GLY A 227 12.88 34.27 18.23
N HIS A 228 12.89 33.63 17.04
CA HIS A 228 11.72 33.54 16.16
C HIS A 228 10.66 32.57 16.68
N THR A 229 9.90 33.03 17.67
CA THR A 229 8.88 32.26 18.39
C THR A 229 7.47 32.78 18.18
N GLU A 230 7.29 33.74 17.26
CA GLU A 230 6.05 34.50 17.04
C GLU A 230 4.87 33.58 16.71
N ASN A 231 5.08 32.59 15.84
CA ASN A 231 4.06 31.60 15.46
C ASN A 231 3.65 30.67 16.61
N PHE A 232 4.46 30.55 17.67
CA PHE A 232 4.17 29.71 18.84
C PHE A 232 3.47 30.49 19.95
N GLN A 233 3.43 31.83 19.86
CA GLN A 233 2.64 32.66 20.76
C GLN A 233 1.16 32.49 20.41
N ASN A 234 0.33 32.15 21.41
CA ASN A 234 -1.08 31.81 21.20
C ASN A 234 -1.29 30.74 20.12
N ALA A 235 -0.50 29.65 20.16
CA ALA A 235 -0.47 28.60 19.13
C ALA A 235 -1.84 27.96 18.78
N PHE A 236 -2.86 28.13 19.63
CA PHE A 236 -4.22 27.62 19.45
C PHE A 236 -5.24 28.71 19.05
N ALA A 237 -4.81 29.95 18.84
CA ALA A 237 -5.69 31.02 18.39
C ALA A 237 -6.28 30.70 17.00
N ASN A 238 -7.56 30.99 16.80
CA ASN A 238 -8.31 30.81 15.55
C ASN A 238 -8.36 29.36 15.01
N SER A 239 -8.04 28.38 15.86
CA SER A 239 -8.11 26.96 15.50
C SER A 239 -9.53 26.57 15.08
N SER A 240 -9.65 25.68 14.09
CA SER A 240 -10.95 25.09 13.75
C SER A 240 -11.53 24.35 14.97
N THR A 241 -12.86 24.43 15.11
CA THR A 241 -13.66 23.69 16.10
C THR A 241 -14.41 22.52 15.47
N SER A 242 -14.32 22.35 14.15
CA SER A 242 -15.02 21.30 13.41
C SER A 242 -14.27 19.98 13.48
N ALA A 243 -14.92 18.92 13.97
CA ALA A 243 -14.36 17.58 13.97
C ALA A 243 -14.00 17.09 12.55
N LEU A 244 -14.73 17.52 11.51
CA LEU A 244 -14.47 17.12 10.13
C LEU A 244 -13.16 17.70 9.58
N ASP A 245 -12.79 18.92 10.00
CA ASP A 245 -11.51 19.53 9.61
C ASP A 245 -10.33 18.75 10.20
N TYR A 246 -10.42 18.36 11.47
CA TYR A 246 -9.42 17.49 12.10
C TYR A 246 -9.35 16.11 11.45
N GLY A 247 -10.49 15.54 11.05
CA GLY A 247 -10.53 14.30 10.27
C GLY A 247 -9.76 14.42 8.96
N THR A 248 -10.00 15.50 8.20
CA THR A 248 -9.30 15.76 6.93
C THR A 248 -7.82 16.04 7.13
N ALA A 249 -7.44 16.80 8.16
CA ALA A 249 -6.05 17.06 8.51
C ALA A 249 -5.32 15.76 8.90
N MET A 250 -5.97 14.92 9.71
CA MET A 250 -5.46 13.61 10.10
C MET A 250 -5.21 12.73 8.86
N TYR A 251 -6.11 12.76 7.87
CA TYR A 251 -5.92 12.08 6.59
C TYR A 251 -4.63 12.46 5.86
N MET A 252 -4.35 13.78 5.81
CA MET A 252 -3.16 14.32 5.16
C MET A 252 -1.89 13.97 5.94
N ALA A 253 -1.94 13.96 7.28
CA ALA A 253 -0.82 13.53 8.12
C ALA A 253 -0.56 12.02 7.98
N LEU A 254 -1.60 11.19 8.00
CA LEU A 254 -1.49 9.73 7.89
C LEU A 254 -1.02 9.27 6.50
N PHE A 255 -1.23 10.06 5.45
CA PHE A 255 -0.56 9.87 4.16
C PHE A 255 0.98 9.86 4.33
N SER A 256 1.51 10.79 5.13
CA SER A 256 2.96 10.87 5.39
C SER A 256 3.49 9.77 6.30
N TYR A 257 2.65 9.22 7.18
CA TYR A 257 3.00 8.09 8.03
C TYR A 257 2.86 6.74 7.35
N ASN A 258 2.36 6.67 6.11
CA ASN A 258 2.15 5.39 5.44
C ASN A 258 3.46 4.61 5.27
N GLY A 259 3.38 3.29 5.37
CA GLY A 259 4.51 2.39 5.08
C GLY A 259 4.98 1.56 6.27
N TRP A 260 4.43 1.79 7.47
CA TRP A 260 4.72 1.00 8.68
C TRP A 260 4.34 -0.48 8.56
N ASN A 261 3.41 -0.82 7.67
CA ASN A 261 2.94 -2.18 7.39
C ASN A 261 3.92 -3.01 6.55
N ASN A 262 4.84 -2.38 5.81
CA ASN A 262 5.69 -3.05 4.81
C ASN A 262 6.59 -4.16 5.35
N LEU A 263 7.05 -4.08 6.61
CA LEU A 263 7.88 -5.14 7.21
C LEU A 263 7.18 -6.50 7.22
N ASN A 264 5.83 -6.51 7.21
CA ASN A 264 5.03 -7.73 7.19
C ASN A 264 5.04 -8.45 5.84
N TYR A 265 5.37 -7.76 4.75
CA TYR A 265 5.50 -8.40 3.43
C TYR A 265 6.74 -9.27 3.32
N GLY A 266 7.84 -8.85 3.97
CA GLY A 266 9.13 -9.56 4.01
C GLY A 266 9.39 -10.24 5.35
N ILE A 267 8.36 -10.63 6.11
CA ILE A 267 8.54 -11.11 7.48
C ILE A 267 9.37 -12.41 7.57
N ALA A 268 9.35 -13.23 6.52
CA ALA A 268 10.16 -14.44 6.42
C ALA A 268 11.68 -14.17 6.36
N GLU A 269 12.08 -12.98 5.90
CA GLU A 269 13.49 -12.57 5.82
C GLU A 269 14.02 -11.99 7.14
N VAL A 270 13.15 -11.74 8.12
CA VAL A 270 13.50 -11.13 9.41
C VAL A 270 14.03 -12.19 10.39
N LYS A 271 15.24 -11.98 10.92
CA LYS A 271 15.80 -12.81 11.99
C LYS A 271 14.97 -12.64 13.26
N ASN A 272 14.60 -13.75 13.90
CA ASN A 272 13.80 -13.77 15.14
C ASN A 272 12.59 -12.81 15.09
N PRO A 273 11.60 -13.05 14.21
CA PRO A 273 10.51 -12.11 13.97
C PRO A 273 9.66 -11.86 15.23
N LYS A 274 9.56 -12.85 16.12
CA LYS A 274 8.83 -12.76 17.40
C LYS A 274 9.29 -11.58 18.27
N ARG A 275 10.60 -11.30 18.28
CA ARG A 275 11.19 -10.20 19.04
C ARG A 275 11.45 -8.97 18.15
N ASN A 276 12.02 -9.17 16.97
CA ASN A 276 12.54 -8.07 16.18
C ASN A 276 11.45 -7.27 15.47
N VAL A 277 10.34 -7.88 15.06
CA VAL A 277 9.23 -7.16 14.42
C VAL A 277 8.58 -6.12 15.35
N PRO A 278 8.10 -6.48 16.56
CA PRO A 278 7.48 -5.49 17.44
C PRO A 278 8.45 -4.39 17.91
N LEU A 279 9.73 -4.74 18.15
CA LEU A 279 10.75 -3.75 18.50
C LEU A 279 11.05 -2.81 17.33
N ALA A 280 11.26 -3.35 16.13
CA ALA A 280 11.58 -2.55 14.95
C ALA A 280 10.46 -1.55 14.63
N ILE A 281 9.21 -2.01 14.68
CA ILE A 281 8.03 -1.17 14.46
C ILE A 281 7.95 -0.06 15.50
N THR A 282 8.07 -0.38 16.79
CA THR A 282 7.94 0.61 17.87
C THR A 282 9.02 1.70 17.75
N ILE A 283 10.28 1.30 17.60
CA ILE A 283 11.42 2.22 17.48
C ILE A 283 11.24 3.10 16.24
N SER A 284 10.88 2.51 15.10
CA SER A 284 10.76 3.24 13.84
C SER A 284 9.61 4.24 13.86
N CYS A 285 8.42 3.83 14.32
CA CYS A 285 7.26 4.73 14.43
C CYS A 285 7.56 5.90 15.38
N PHE A 286 8.24 5.65 16.50
CA PHE A 286 8.64 6.70 17.43
C PHE A 286 9.63 7.70 16.80
N ILE A 287 10.69 7.21 16.16
CA ILE A 287 11.69 8.05 15.48
C ILE A 287 11.02 8.92 14.41
N VAL A 288 10.18 8.32 13.56
CA VAL A 288 9.50 9.05 12.49
C VAL A 288 8.57 10.11 13.06
N THR A 289 7.81 9.79 14.12
CA THR A 289 6.92 10.76 14.77
C THR A 289 7.70 11.96 15.29
N MET A 290 8.83 11.71 15.96
CA MET A 290 9.70 12.78 16.45
C MET A 290 10.24 13.63 15.30
N VAL A 291 10.75 13.01 14.25
CA VAL A 291 11.27 13.70 13.07
C VAL A 291 10.19 14.55 12.38
N TYR A 292 8.96 14.05 12.24
CA TYR A 292 7.87 14.79 11.61
C TYR A 292 7.39 15.95 12.46
N VAL A 293 7.26 15.76 13.77
CA VAL A 293 6.90 16.85 14.69
C VAL A 293 8.00 17.92 14.68
N LEU A 294 9.28 17.53 14.79
CA LEU A 294 10.41 18.46 14.73
C LEU A 294 10.50 19.19 13.37
N GLY A 295 10.23 18.50 12.27
CA GLY A 295 10.17 19.10 10.93
C GLY A 295 9.08 20.16 10.83
N ASN A 296 7.89 19.90 11.38
CA ASN A 296 6.81 20.89 11.39
C ASN A 296 7.13 22.06 12.32
N ILE A 297 7.73 21.83 13.49
CA ILE A 297 8.24 22.90 14.35
C ILE A 297 9.24 23.77 13.58
N ALA A 298 10.14 23.17 12.81
CA ALA A 298 11.08 23.90 11.97
C ALA A 298 10.39 24.75 10.89
N TYR A 299 9.33 24.24 10.24
CA TYR A 299 8.52 25.03 9.31
C TYR A 299 7.88 26.24 9.99
N PHE A 300 7.27 26.07 11.17
CA PHE A 300 6.65 27.17 11.91
C PHE A 300 7.66 28.13 12.54
N ALA A 301 8.89 27.71 12.81
CA ALA A 301 9.94 28.62 13.29
C ALA A 301 10.53 29.50 12.18
N THR A 302 10.47 29.04 10.94
CA THR A 302 11.14 29.68 9.79
C THR A 302 10.17 30.48 8.91
N LEU A 303 8.91 30.05 8.81
CA LEU A 303 7.93 30.62 7.89
C LEU A 303 6.67 31.11 8.63
N PRO A 304 6.03 32.19 8.15
CA PRO A 304 4.70 32.56 8.61
C PRO A 304 3.67 31.43 8.39
N ILE A 305 2.71 31.27 9.31
CA ILE A 305 1.68 30.21 9.22
C ILE A 305 0.93 30.22 7.88
N LYS A 306 0.64 31.40 7.32
CA LYS A 306 -0.02 31.56 6.03
C LYS A 306 0.78 30.91 4.90
N THR A 307 2.09 31.17 4.86
CA THR A 307 3.00 30.58 3.86
C THR A 307 3.07 29.06 4.00
N VAL A 308 3.13 28.54 5.24
CA VAL A 308 3.09 27.09 5.47
C VAL A 308 1.78 26.49 4.95
N ALA A 309 0.64 27.15 5.20
CA ALA A 309 -0.68 26.65 4.83
C ALA A 309 -0.99 26.67 3.32
N THR A 310 -0.51 27.69 2.59
CA THR A 310 -0.83 27.88 1.17
C THR A 310 0.23 27.34 0.22
N SER A 311 1.50 27.29 0.63
CA SER A 311 2.58 26.87 -0.25
C SER A 311 2.56 25.36 -0.51
N SER A 312 2.56 24.99 -1.80
CA SER A 312 2.75 23.60 -2.23
C SER A 312 4.20 23.11 -2.10
N THR A 313 5.15 24.00 -1.81
CA THR A 313 6.60 23.73 -1.79
C THR A 313 7.28 24.23 -0.51
N VAL A 314 6.71 23.89 0.65
CA VAL A 314 7.15 24.39 1.96
C VAL A 314 8.67 24.28 2.20
N ALA A 315 9.32 23.18 1.78
CA ALA A 315 10.75 23.00 1.96
C ALA A 315 11.58 23.99 1.13
N MET A 316 11.12 24.33 -0.08
CA MET A 316 11.74 25.36 -0.91
C MET A 316 11.65 26.73 -0.26
N GLN A 317 10.52 27.03 0.39
CA GLN A 317 10.31 28.29 1.09
C GLN A 317 11.22 28.43 2.32
N VAL A 318 11.41 27.37 3.10
CA VAL A 318 12.41 27.36 4.19
C VAL A 318 13.80 27.69 3.67
N GLY A 319 14.18 27.08 2.54
CA GLY A 319 15.45 27.34 1.87
C GLY A 319 15.61 28.79 1.43
N SER A 320 14.55 29.36 0.84
CA SER A 320 14.48 30.75 0.39
C SER A 320 14.72 31.73 1.53
N VAL A 321 14.01 31.56 2.65
CA VAL A 321 14.12 32.46 3.81
C VAL A 321 15.46 32.28 4.54
N SER A 322 15.99 31.05 4.60
CA SER A 322 17.17 30.75 5.42
C SER A 322 18.50 31.00 4.71
N MET A 323 18.56 30.74 3.40
CA MET A 323 19.82 30.75 2.62
C MET A 323 19.67 31.46 1.26
N GLY A 324 18.58 32.22 1.06
CA GLY A 324 18.28 32.91 -0.19
C GLY A 324 17.93 31.95 -1.34
N THR A 325 18.03 32.45 -2.56
CA THR A 325 17.70 31.71 -3.79
C THR A 325 18.46 30.39 -3.92
N GLY A 326 19.73 30.35 -3.54
CA GLY A 326 20.52 29.11 -3.55
C GLY A 326 19.94 28.03 -2.64
N GLY A 327 19.47 28.43 -1.44
CA GLY A 327 18.76 27.54 -0.52
C GLY A 327 17.46 27.00 -1.08
N ALA A 328 16.68 27.86 -1.74
CA ALA A 328 15.42 27.47 -2.36
C ALA A 328 15.63 26.34 -3.38
N TYR A 329 16.53 26.53 -4.35
CA TYR A 329 16.85 25.51 -5.36
C TYR A 329 17.44 24.25 -4.74
N PHE A 330 18.28 24.38 -3.71
CA PHE A 330 18.87 23.23 -3.03
C PHE A 330 17.83 22.33 -2.37
N PHE A 331 16.94 22.89 -1.54
CA PHE A 331 15.88 22.10 -0.90
C PHE A 331 14.88 21.58 -1.92
N ALA A 332 14.54 22.36 -2.95
CA ALA A 332 13.68 21.89 -4.03
C ALA A 332 14.28 20.68 -4.76
N LEU A 333 15.56 20.73 -5.12
CA LEU A 333 16.27 19.61 -5.75
C LEU A 333 16.27 18.37 -4.85
N MET A 334 16.51 18.51 -3.55
CA MET A 334 16.48 17.38 -2.62
C MET A 334 15.09 16.72 -2.56
N VAL A 335 14.01 17.52 -2.56
CA VAL A 335 12.64 16.99 -2.58
C VAL A 335 12.31 16.34 -3.92
N VAL A 336 12.76 16.90 -5.04
CA VAL A 336 12.64 16.30 -6.38
C VAL A 336 13.34 14.95 -6.44
N LEU A 337 14.56 14.83 -5.92
CA LEU A 337 15.28 13.55 -5.87
C LEU A 337 14.55 12.54 -4.96
N SER A 338 14.03 12.98 -3.81
CA SER A 338 13.26 12.15 -2.89
C SER A 338 11.98 11.61 -3.53
N THR A 339 11.19 12.48 -4.16
CA THR A 339 9.92 12.12 -4.81
C THR A 339 10.17 11.20 -6.01
N PHE A 340 11.18 11.48 -6.84
CA PHE A 340 11.56 10.60 -7.95
C PHE A 340 11.96 9.19 -7.46
N GLY A 341 12.74 9.11 -6.37
CA GLY A 341 13.05 7.85 -5.72
C GLY A 341 11.82 7.12 -5.19
N ALA A 342 10.86 7.84 -4.60
CA ALA A 342 9.63 7.22 -4.12
C ALA A 342 8.73 6.70 -5.27
N VAL A 343 8.62 7.43 -6.39
CA VAL A 343 7.94 6.93 -7.62
C VAL A 343 8.62 5.67 -8.14
N ASN A 344 9.96 5.66 -8.19
CA ASN A 344 10.75 4.50 -8.59
C ASN A 344 10.49 3.27 -7.71
N GLY A 345 10.52 3.44 -6.38
CA GLY A 345 10.21 2.36 -5.44
C GLY A 345 8.80 1.79 -5.62
N ASN A 346 7.79 2.66 -5.78
CA ASN A 346 6.40 2.24 -5.95
C ASN A 346 6.14 1.51 -7.27
N VAL A 347 6.64 2.05 -8.40
CA VAL A 347 6.52 1.39 -9.72
C VAL A 347 7.24 0.05 -9.71
N TRP A 348 8.40 -0.01 -9.06
CA TRP A 348 9.13 -1.25 -8.88
C TRP A 348 8.30 -2.27 -8.10
N ALA A 349 7.78 -1.94 -6.92
CA ALA A 349 7.01 -2.86 -6.09
C ALA A 349 5.69 -3.30 -6.75
N ALA A 350 4.95 -2.36 -7.32
CA ALA A 350 3.66 -2.63 -7.96
C ALA A 350 3.79 -3.58 -9.16
N SER A 351 4.84 -3.44 -9.99
CA SER A 351 5.05 -4.35 -11.12
C SER A 351 5.36 -5.79 -10.70
N ARG A 352 6.00 -6.00 -9.54
CA ARG A 352 6.21 -7.36 -8.99
C ARG A 352 4.91 -7.91 -8.42
N LEU A 353 4.11 -7.09 -7.76
CA LEU A 353 2.78 -7.50 -7.31
C LEU A 353 1.90 -7.96 -8.48
N VAL A 354 1.91 -7.23 -9.60
CA VAL A 354 1.21 -7.63 -10.84
C VAL A 354 1.72 -8.97 -11.35
N MET A 355 3.04 -9.14 -11.43
CA MET A 355 3.66 -10.36 -11.92
C MET A 355 3.30 -11.57 -11.03
N THR A 356 3.40 -11.43 -9.71
CA THR A 356 3.00 -12.47 -8.75
C THR A 356 1.51 -12.77 -8.83
N ALA A 357 0.64 -11.75 -8.90
CA ALA A 357 -0.79 -11.95 -9.05
C ALA A 357 -1.17 -12.67 -10.37
N ALA A 358 -0.42 -12.43 -11.45
CA ALA A 358 -0.58 -13.13 -12.71
C ALA A 358 -0.09 -14.59 -12.65
N ASN A 359 0.99 -14.87 -11.92
CA ASN A 359 1.64 -16.19 -11.85
C ASN A 359 1.03 -17.13 -10.79
N GLU A 360 0.66 -16.63 -9.61
CA GLU A 360 0.16 -17.47 -8.50
C GLU A 360 -1.33 -17.77 -8.62
N ASP A 361 -2.17 -16.74 -8.77
CA ASP A 361 -3.62 -16.89 -8.72
C ASP A 361 -4.24 -16.94 -10.14
N GLY A 362 -3.72 -16.14 -11.08
CA GLY A 362 -4.20 -16.03 -12.47
C GLY A 362 -5.68 -15.59 -12.60
N VAL A 363 -6.30 -15.16 -11.49
CA VAL A 363 -7.73 -14.85 -11.39
C VAL A 363 -8.05 -13.51 -12.06
N PHE A 364 -7.25 -12.48 -11.77
CA PHE A 364 -7.51 -11.11 -12.25
C PHE A 364 -6.59 -10.68 -13.39
N MET A 365 -5.35 -11.15 -13.39
CA MET A 365 -4.34 -10.71 -14.34
C MET A 365 -4.04 -11.81 -15.37
N PRO A 366 -4.01 -11.47 -16.68
CA PRO A 366 -3.63 -12.43 -17.70
C PRO A 366 -2.15 -12.85 -17.60
N PRO A 367 -1.80 -14.07 -18.05
CA PRO A 367 -0.44 -14.61 -17.97
C PRO A 367 0.62 -13.73 -18.64
N ILE A 368 0.24 -12.88 -19.60
CA ILE A 368 1.16 -11.95 -20.26
C ILE A 368 1.87 -11.01 -19.28
N PHE A 369 1.19 -10.60 -18.20
CA PHE A 369 1.77 -9.73 -17.18
C PHE A 369 2.69 -10.46 -16.20
N GLY A 370 2.63 -11.79 -16.17
CA GLY A 370 3.53 -12.66 -15.40
C GLY A 370 4.88 -12.93 -16.08
N LYS A 371 5.01 -12.59 -17.37
CA LYS A 371 6.20 -12.89 -18.18
C LYS A 371 7.33 -11.89 -17.94
N LEU A 372 8.53 -12.42 -17.75
CA LEU A 372 9.78 -11.66 -17.77
C LEU A 372 10.33 -11.58 -19.20
N ASN A 373 10.91 -10.44 -19.56
CA ASN A 373 11.65 -10.31 -20.81
C ASN A 373 12.92 -11.20 -20.77
N GLU A 374 13.16 -12.01 -21.79
CA GLU A 374 14.27 -12.98 -21.83
C GLU A 374 15.65 -12.33 -21.67
N LYS A 375 15.91 -11.22 -22.37
CA LYS A 375 17.22 -10.54 -22.34
C LYS A 375 17.41 -9.73 -21.05
N ARG A 376 16.34 -9.08 -20.59
CA ARG A 376 16.43 -8.07 -19.50
C ARG A 376 16.02 -8.60 -18.14
N GLN A 377 15.29 -9.70 -18.07
CA GLN A 377 14.74 -10.28 -16.84
C GLN A 377 13.94 -9.23 -16.04
N THR A 378 13.17 -8.41 -16.76
CA THR A 378 12.29 -7.36 -16.22
C THR A 378 10.85 -7.60 -16.68
N PRO A 379 9.83 -7.33 -15.83
CA PRO A 379 8.42 -7.55 -16.18
C PRO A 379 7.85 -6.35 -16.95
N ILE A 380 8.24 -6.20 -18.22
CA ILE A 380 7.94 -5.00 -19.03
C ILE A 380 6.43 -4.75 -19.14
N PHE A 381 5.61 -5.78 -19.40
CA PHE A 381 4.17 -5.61 -19.52
C PHE A 381 3.52 -5.15 -18.22
N ALA A 382 3.98 -5.68 -17.07
CA ALA A 382 3.50 -5.25 -15.76
C ALA A 382 3.88 -3.79 -15.47
N LEU A 383 5.11 -3.38 -15.83
CA LEU A 383 5.57 -2.00 -15.69
C LEU A 383 4.73 -1.04 -16.53
N ILE A 384 4.44 -1.39 -17.79
CA ILE A 384 3.59 -0.59 -18.67
C ILE A 384 2.17 -0.47 -18.09
N LEU A 385 1.59 -1.57 -17.60
CA LEU A 385 0.26 -1.54 -16.98
C LEU A 385 0.21 -0.60 -15.78
N VAL A 386 1.18 -0.71 -14.87
CA VAL A 386 1.30 0.17 -13.70
C VAL A 386 1.44 1.63 -14.12
N GLY A 387 2.28 1.91 -15.13
CA GLY A 387 2.48 3.25 -15.68
C GLY A 387 1.20 3.85 -16.29
N ILE A 388 0.42 3.04 -17.02
CA ILE A 388 -0.86 3.46 -17.61
C ILE A 388 -1.86 3.80 -16.51
N ILE A 389 -2.05 2.92 -15.51
CA ILE A 389 -3.03 3.16 -14.45
C ILE A 389 -2.62 4.38 -13.61
N ALA A 390 -1.34 4.54 -13.29
CA ALA A 390 -0.84 5.72 -12.59
C ALA A 390 -1.05 7.01 -13.41
N THR A 391 -0.84 6.96 -14.73
CA THR A 391 -1.11 8.09 -15.65
C THR A 391 -2.58 8.49 -15.63
N ILE A 392 -3.51 7.52 -15.65
CA ILE A 392 -4.96 7.79 -15.56
C ILE A 392 -5.28 8.54 -14.26
N TRP A 393 -4.70 8.12 -13.14
CA TRP A 393 -4.91 8.78 -11.86
C TRP A 393 -4.27 10.16 -11.75
N CYS A 394 -3.26 10.51 -12.56
CA CYS A 394 -2.75 11.89 -12.62
C CYS A 394 -3.72 12.89 -13.29
N ILE A 395 -4.71 12.43 -14.04
CA ILE A 395 -5.64 13.30 -14.78
C ILE A 395 -6.66 14.03 -13.88
N PRO A 396 -7.43 13.33 -12.99
CA PRO A 396 -8.61 13.92 -12.35
C PRO A 396 -8.34 14.96 -11.26
N GLY A 397 -7.19 14.99 -10.59
CA GLY A 397 -7.04 15.85 -9.41
C GLY A 397 -5.62 16.26 -9.03
N ASP A 398 -5.54 17.16 -8.06
CA ASP A 398 -4.31 17.65 -7.44
C ASP A 398 -3.77 16.66 -6.38
N PHE A 399 -2.68 17.04 -5.71
CA PHE A 399 -2.09 16.22 -4.65
C PHE A 399 -3.10 15.92 -3.54
N THR A 400 -3.87 16.91 -3.08
CA THR A 400 -4.82 16.72 -1.97
C THR A 400 -5.95 15.77 -2.34
N TYR A 401 -6.49 15.86 -3.56
CA TYR A 401 -7.48 14.94 -4.09
C TYR A 401 -6.94 13.49 -4.11
N LEU A 402 -5.76 13.29 -4.69
CA LEU A 402 -5.16 11.96 -4.79
C LEU A 402 -4.78 11.39 -3.42
N ALA A 403 -4.24 12.21 -2.52
CA ALA A 403 -3.91 11.81 -1.15
C ALA A 403 -5.17 11.38 -0.36
N LYS A 404 -6.30 12.08 -0.51
CA LYS A 404 -7.57 11.68 0.11
C LYS A 404 -8.04 10.31 -0.38
N MET A 405 -8.03 10.10 -1.69
CA MET A 405 -8.45 8.81 -2.28
C MET A 405 -7.52 7.67 -1.89
N TYR A 406 -6.20 7.91 -1.92
CA TYR A 406 -5.19 6.95 -1.48
C TYR A 406 -5.46 6.52 -0.04
N SER A 407 -5.53 7.50 0.88
CA SER A 407 -5.75 7.24 2.30
C SER A 407 -7.08 6.52 2.52
N PHE A 408 -8.16 6.91 1.82
CA PHE A 408 -9.46 6.26 1.98
C PHE A 408 -9.40 4.76 1.66
N THR A 409 -8.76 4.41 0.53
CA THR A 409 -8.60 3.00 0.13
C THR A 409 -7.68 2.23 1.07
N GLY A 410 -6.59 2.84 1.55
CA GLY A 410 -5.67 2.22 2.50
C GLY A 410 -6.34 1.93 3.85
N TRP A 411 -6.96 2.95 4.45
CA TRP A 411 -7.65 2.83 5.73
C TRP A 411 -8.79 1.82 5.68
N LEU A 412 -9.56 1.74 4.59
CA LEU A 412 -10.58 0.70 4.44
C LEU A 412 -10.01 -0.72 4.67
N PHE A 413 -8.86 -1.05 4.07
CA PHE A 413 -8.24 -2.37 4.24
C PHE A 413 -7.46 -2.52 5.54
N TYR A 414 -6.94 -1.44 6.12
CA TYR A 414 -6.35 -1.45 7.45
C TYR A 414 -7.40 -1.82 8.50
N GLY A 415 -8.59 -1.21 8.43
CA GLY A 415 -9.75 -1.54 9.25
C GLY A 415 -10.15 -2.99 9.13
N PHE A 416 -10.34 -3.51 7.91
CA PHE A 416 -10.65 -4.94 7.72
C PHE A 416 -9.56 -5.86 8.27
N THR A 417 -8.29 -5.50 8.13
CA THR A 417 -7.18 -6.33 8.60
C THR A 417 -7.13 -6.38 10.13
N VAL A 418 -7.26 -5.23 10.81
CA VAL A 418 -7.26 -5.17 12.28
C VAL A 418 -8.56 -5.73 12.86
N PHE A 419 -9.71 -5.52 12.20
CA PHE A 419 -10.94 -6.20 12.56
C PHE A 419 -10.79 -7.72 12.42
N GLY A 420 -10.08 -8.19 11.39
CA GLY A 420 -9.73 -9.59 11.19
C GLY A 420 -8.88 -10.15 12.33
N LEU A 421 -7.93 -9.36 12.85
CA LEU A 421 -7.16 -9.71 14.05
C LEU A 421 -8.07 -9.96 15.26
N ILE A 422 -9.04 -9.07 15.49
CA ILE A 422 -10.01 -9.19 16.60
C ILE A 422 -10.85 -10.45 16.40
N LEU A 423 -11.41 -10.66 15.21
CA LEU A 423 -12.20 -11.86 14.89
C LEU A 423 -11.41 -13.14 15.12
N MET A 424 -10.14 -13.18 14.71
CA MET A 424 -9.28 -14.35 14.88
C MET A 424 -9.00 -14.69 16.36
N ARG A 425 -9.16 -13.74 17.29
CA ARG A 425 -9.08 -14.01 18.75
C ARG A 425 -10.25 -14.82 19.27
N PHE A 426 -11.43 -14.69 18.64
CA PHE A 426 -12.66 -15.35 19.10
C PHE A 426 -13.05 -16.55 18.23
N LYS A 427 -12.58 -16.62 16.98
CA LYS A 427 -12.89 -17.70 16.04
C LYS A 427 -12.21 -19.00 16.47
N LYS A 428 -13.00 -20.06 16.68
CA LYS A 428 -12.52 -21.37 17.16
C LYS A 428 -11.38 -21.96 16.31
N SER A 429 -11.37 -21.74 14.99
CA SER A 429 -10.32 -22.24 14.09
C SER A 429 -8.95 -21.58 14.25
N THR A 430 -8.89 -20.37 14.83
CA THR A 430 -7.66 -19.55 14.95
C THR A 430 -7.35 -19.12 16.38
N ARG A 431 -8.22 -19.43 17.33
CA ARG A 431 -8.09 -19.03 18.74
C ARG A 431 -6.83 -19.61 19.37
N ASP A 432 -6.54 -20.87 19.08
CA ASP A 432 -5.47 -21.64 19.71
C ASP A 432 -4.13 -21.52 18.94
N LEU A 433 -4.06 -20.64 17.93
CA LEU A 433 -2.80 -20.33 17.26
C LEU A 433 -1.83 -19.63 18.22
N PRO A 434 -0.52 -19.98 18.19
CA PRO A 434 0.47 -19.31 19.03
C PRO A 434 0.59 -17.83 18.64
N ARG A 435 0.52 -16.95 19.64
CA ARG A 435 0.66 -15.49 19.47
C ARG A 435 1.88 -15.00 20.25
N PRO A 436 3.08 -15.00 19.64
CA PRO A 436 4.31 -14.62 20.32
C PRO A 436 4.31 -13.17 20.81
N PHE A 437 3.72 -12.27 20.01
CA PHE A 437 3.42 -10.91 20.40
C PHE A 437 1.90 -10.74 20.43
N LYS A 438 1.39 -10.03 21.44
CA LYS A 438 -0.05 -9.79 21.61
C LYS A 438 -0.28 -8.34 22.03
N ILE A 439 -0.93 -7.56 21.18
CA ILE A 439 -1.34 -6.20 21.52
C ILE A 439 -2.50 -6.24 22.51
N TRP A 440 -2.58 -5.24 23.38
CA TRP A 440 -3.72 -5.06 24.27
C TRP A 440 -5.01 -4.89 23.45
N LEU A 441 -6.06 -5.67 23.78
CA LEU A 441 -7.29 -5.71 22.97
C LEU A 441 -7.98 -4.34 22.83
N PRO A 442 -8.07 -3.51 23.89
CA PRO A 442 -8.63 -2.16 23.76
C PRO A 442 -7.92 -1.28 22.74
N PHE A 443 -6.60 -1.43 22.53
CA PHE A 443 -5.90 -0.67 21.47
C PHE A 443 -6.31 -1.11 20.06
N ALA A 444 -6.51 -2.41 19.83
CA ALA A 444 -7.02 -2.90 18.56
C ALA A 444 -8.46 -2.43 18.30
N ILE A 445 -9.32 -2.43 19.33
CA ILE A 445 -10.69 -1.93 19.24
C ILE A 445 -10.69 -0.42 18.97
N PHE A 446 -9.88 0.33 19.71
CA PHE A 446 -9.71 1.77 19.52
C PHE A 446 -9.27 2.09 18.09
N PHE A 447 -8.29 1.37 17.56
CA PHE A 447 -7.84 1.53 16.18
C PHE A 447 -8.99 1.33 15.18
N VAL A 448 -9.79 0.26 15.33
CA VAL A 448 -10.93 0.00 14.44
C VAL A 448 -12.00 1.09 14.54
N ILE A 449 -12.26 1.63 15.73
CA ILE A 449 -13.22 2.74 15.91
C ILE A 449 -12.73 3.98 15.17
N ILE A 450 -11.45 4.33 15.32
CA ILE A 450 -10.85 5.48 14.63
C ILE A 450 -10.81 5.24 13.12
N ASP A 451 -10.50 4.02 12.68
CA ASP A 451 -10.51 3.63 11.27
C ASP A 451 -11.91 3.81 10.65
N ILE A 452 -12.96 3.36 11.32
CA ILE A 452 -14.35 3.59 10.88
C ILE A 452 -14.64 5.08 10.76
N TYR A 453 -14.25 5.89 11.74
CA TYR A 453 -14.39 7.34 11.66
C TYR A 453 -13.64 7.92 10.47
N LEU A 454 -12.40 7.47 10.22
CA LEU A 454 -11.61 7.90 9.08
C LEU A 454 -12.28 7.47 7.76
N VAL A 455 -12.89 6.30 7.65
CA VAL A 455 -13.59 5.90 6.41
C VAL A 455 -14.89 6.70 6.21
N VAL A 456 -15.63 6.99 7.27
CA VAL A 456 -16.97 7.61 7.19
C VAL A 456 -16.91 9.14 7.11
N ALA A 457 -16.05 9.80 7.90
CA ALA A 457 -16.01 11.26 7.98
C ALA A 457 -15.77 11.95 6.62
N PRO A 458 -14.85 11.48 5.74
CA PRO A 458 -14.65 12.09 4.43
C PRO A 458 -15.83 11.92 3.48
N LEU A 459 -16.63 10.86 3.62
CA LEU A 459 -17.86 10.67 2.83
C LEU A 459 -18.90 11.74 3.16
N ILE A 460 -18.92 12.18 4.42
CA ILE A 460 -19.80 13.24 4.91
C ILE A 460 -19.22 14.61 4.54
N ASP A 461 -17.93 14.84 4.83
CA ASP A 461 -17.23 16.12 4.61
C ASP A 461 -17.19 16.52 3.13
N ALA A 462 -17.01 15.55 2.22
CA ALA A 462 -16.93 15.85 0.80
C ALA A 462 -18.25 16.31 0.18
N GLY A 463 -19.38 16.17 0.89
CA GLY A 463 -20.71 16.56 0.41
C GLY A 463 -21.11 15.84 -0.88
N SER A 464 -22.22 16.29 -1.49
CA SER A 464 -22.74 15.69 -2.73
C SER A 464 -21.77 15.82 -3.91
N ALA A 465 -21.03 16.93 -3.96
CA ALA A 465 -20.11 17.23 -5.05
C ALA A 465 -18.79 16.49 -4.96
N GLY A 466 -18.34 16.01 -3.79
CA GLY A 466 -17.04 15.35 -3.63
C GLY A 466 -17.12 13.87 -3.25
N VAL A 467 -18.29 13.36 -2.83
CA VAL A 467 -18.46 11.95 -2.43
C VAL A 467 -18.21 10.97 -3.58
N TYR A 468 -18.39 11.41 -4.83
CA TYR A 468 -18.21 10.58 -6.02
C TYR A 468 -16.80 9.96 -6.09
N GLN A 469 -15.76 10.66 -5.62
CA GLN A 469 -14.39 10.16 -5.64
C GLN A 469 -14.24 8.87 -4.82
N TYR A 470 -14.88 8.81 -3.65
CA TYR A 470 -14.85 7.66 -2.77
C TYR A 470 -15.80 6.55 -3.25
N ILE A 471 -16.95 6.92 -3.82
CA ILE A 471 -17.87 5.97 -4.45
C ILE A 471 -17.15 5.25 -5.59
N ILE A 472 -16.38 5.96 -6.43
CA ILE A 472 -15.58 5.34 -7.49
C ILE A 472 -14.59 4.32 -6.91
N CYS A 473 -13.87 4.67 -5.82
CA CYS A 473 -12.99 3.71 -5.13
C CYS A 473 -13.75 2.47 -4.63
N ILE A 474 -14.91 2.66 -4.00
CA ILE A 474 -15.75 1.55 -3.50
C ILE A 474 -16.21 0.68 -4.66
N VAL A 475 -16.72 1.28 -5.74
CA VAL A 475 -17.20 0.55 -6.92
C VAL A 475 -16.08 -0.25 -7.54
N ILE A 476 -14.92 0.37 -7.80
CA ILE A 476 -13.76 -0.33 -8.37
C ILE A 476 -13.33 -1.47 -7.45
N GLY A 477 -13.26 -1.27 -6.14
CA GLY A 477 -12.92 -2.33 -5.19
C GLY A 477 -13.93 -3.48 -5.19
N LEU A 478 -15.23 -3.16 -5.16
CA LEU A 478 -16.30 -4.15 -5.15
C LEU A 478 -16.43 -4.95 -6.46
N LEU A 479 -15.99 -4.40 -7.60
CA LEU A 479 -15.93 -5.12 -8.88
C LEU A 479 -15.07 -6.40 -8.81
N ALA A 480 -14.14 -6.48 -7.84
CA ALA A 480 -13.38 -7.71 -7.60
C ALA A 480 -14.29 -8.92 -7.28
N ILE A 481 -15.39 -8.70 -6.55
CA ILE A 481 -16.28 -9.77 -6.07
C ILE A 481 -17.02 -10.48 -7.20
N PRO A 482 -17.76 -9.79 -8.12
CA PRO A 482 -18.41 -10.46 -9.23
C PRO A 482 -17.40 -11.09 -10.19
N ILE A 483 -16.24 -10.44 -10.44
CA ILE A 483 -15.18 -11.02 -11.27
C ILE A 483 -14.65 -12.32 -10.64
N TRP A 484 -14.38 -12.30 -9.33
CA TRP A 484 -13.98 -13.49 -8.58
C TRP A 484 -15.04 -14.59 -8.67
N PHE A 485 -16.32 -14.26 -8.49
CA PHE A 485 -17.41 -15.24 -8.56
C PHE A 485 -17.48 -15.91 -9.93
N VAL A 486 -17.41 -15.13 -11.01
CA VAL A 486 -17.41 -15.66 -12.39
C VAL A 486 -16.18 -16.53 -12.64
N ARG A 487 -15.00 -16.05 -12.24
CA ARG A 487 -13.72 -16.73 -12.49
C ARG A 487 -13.56 -18.01 -11.69
N VAL A 488 -13.95 -18.02 -10.42
CA VAL A 488 -13.71 -19.15 -9.50
C VAL A 488 -14.88 -20.12 -9.50
N ARG A 489 -16.14 -19.65 -9.51
CA ARG A 489 -17.32 -20.54 -9.43
C ARG A 489 -17.92 -20.92 -10.78
N LYS A 490 -17.71 -20.14 -11.84
CA LYS A 490 -18.26 -20.43 -13.19
C LYS A 490 -17.16 -20.46 -14.27
N PRO A 491 -16.25 -21.45 -14.22
CA PRO A 491 -15.10 -21.55 -15.15
C PRO A 491 -15.46 -21.44 -16.64
N GLY A 492 -16.58 -22.01 -17.07
CA GLY A 492 -17.02 -21.92 -18.48
C GLY A 492 -17.30 -20.49 -18.95
N ILE A 493 -17.99 -19.70 -18.11
CA ILE A 493 -18.29 -18.28 -18.40
C ILE A 493 -17.01 -17.45 -18.26
N GLY A 494 -16.19 -17.72 -17.24
CA GLY A 494 -14.89 -17.07 -17.07
C GLY A 494 -13.97 -17.25 -18.28
N ARG A 495 -13.91 -18.46 -18.84
CA ARG A 495 -13.14 -18.75 -20.05
C ARG A 495 -13.68 -18.03 -21.28
N PHE A 496 -15.01 -17.95 -21.43
CA PHE A 496 -15.64 -17.22 -22.53
C PHE A 496 -15.39 -15.71 -22.45
N LEU A 497 -15.55 -15.10 -21.27
CA LEU A 497 -15.45 -13.66 -21.09
C LEU A 497 -14.01 -13.14 -21.17
N PHE A 498 -13.04 -13.93 -20.72
CA PHE A 498 -11.67 -13.44 -20.56
C PHE A 498 -10.64 -14.16 -21.43
N GLY A 499 -10.95 -15.34 -21.97
CA GLY A 499 -10.06 -16.04 -22.90
C GLY A 499 -8.86 -16.76 -22.30
N TRP A 500 -8.61 -16.67 -20.98
CA TRP A 500 -7.60 -17.47 -20.27
C TRP A 500 -8.14 -18.13 -19.00
N ILE A 501 -7.47 -19.21 -18.57
CA ILE A 501 -7.84 -20.01 -17.40
C ILE A 501 -6.96 -19.58 -16.21
N PRO A 502 -7.52 -19.30 -15.02
CA PRO A 502 -6.74 -19.08 -13.81
C PRO A 502 -5.87 -20.29 -13.45
N GLY A 503 -4.68 -20.07 -12.88
CA GLY A 503 -3.69 -21.13 -12.61
C GLY A 503 -4.23 -22.27 -11.73
N HIS A 504 -5.09 -21.96 -10.76
CA HIS A 504 -5.74 -22.99 -9.92
C HIS A 504 -6.69 -23.92 -10.70
N GLN A 505 -7.34 -23.42 -11.76
CA GLN A 505 -8.18 -24.23 -12.64
C GLN A 505 -7.35 -25.04 -13.62
N GLU A 506 -6.24 -24.48 -14.11
CA GLU A 506 -5.29 -25.23 -14.94
C GLU A 506 -4.69 -26.41 -14.16
N ALA A 507 -4.26 -26.19 -12.92
CA ALA A 507 -3.77 -27.25 -12.04
C ALA A 507 -4.82 -28.36 -11.80
N TYR A 508 -6.08 -28.00 -11.56
CA TYR A 508 -7.18 -28.96 -11.40
C TYR A 508 -7.46 -29.76 -12.69
N ILE A 509 -7.45 -29.10 -13.85
CA ILE A 509 -7.62 -29.76 -15.16
C ILE A 509 -6.48 -30.73 -15.42
N LEU A 510 -5.23 -30.33 -15.16
CA LEU A 510 -4.05 -31.16 -15.34
C LEU A 510 -4.07 -32.38 -14.43
N GLU A 511 -4.45 -32.22 -13.16
CA GLU A 511 -4.59 -33.33 -12.23
C GLU A 511 -5.72 -34.29 -12.65
N THR A 512 -6.84 -33.77 -13.13
CA THR A 512 -7.96 -34.60 -13.61
C THR A 512 -7.55 -35.40 -14.85
N ARG A 513 -6.77 -34.79 -15.75
CA ARG A 513 -6.18 -35.47 -16.91
C ARG A 513 -5.18 -36.55 -16.49
N ARG A 514 -4.31 -36.26 -15.53
CA ARG A 514 -3.36 -37.22 -14.96
C ARG A 514 -4.07 -38.40 -14.31
N LYS A 515 -5.07 -38.16 -13.47
CA LYS A 515 -5.89 -39.23 -12.85
C LYS A 515 -6.64 -40.07 -13.88
N LYS A 516 -7.10 -39.47 -14.99
CA LYS A 516 -7.69 -40.22 -16.11
C LYS A 516 -6.65 -41.05 -16.86
N ALA A 517 -5.44 -40.54 -17.08
CA ALA A 517 -4.35 -41.29 -17.69
C ALA A 517 -3.91 -42.47 -16.82
N GLU A 518 -3.69 -42.25 -15.51
CA GLU A 518 -3.35 -43.32 -14.53
C GLU A 518 -4.46 -44.36 -14.37
N ARG A 519 -5.73 -43.98 -14.61
CA ARG A 519 -6.86 -44.92 -14.64
C ARG A 519 -6.89 -45.72 -15.94
N LYS A 520 -6.50 -45.11 -17.06
CA LYS A 520 -6.43 -45.76 -18.37
C LYS A 520 -5.28 -46.76 -18.42
N GLU A 521 -4.08 -46.41 -17.93
CA GLU A 521 -2.96 -47.35 -17.78
C GLU A 521 -3.32 -48.55 -16.91
N ARG A 522 -3.98 -48.34 -15.76
CA ARG A 522 -4.46 -49.44 -14.91
C ARG A 522 -5.50 -50.35 -15.59
N LEU A 523 -6.33 -49.78 -16.47
CA LEU A 523 -7.30 -50.56 -17.24
C LEU A 523 -6.61 -51.34 -18.36
N ASP A 524 -5.60 -50.76 -19.00
CA ASP A 524 -4.81 -51.42 -20.05
C ASP A 524 -3.92 -52.55 -19.47
N GLU A 525 -3.43 -52.42 -18.23
CA GLU A 525 -2.71 -53.49 -17.49
C GLU A 525 -3.61 -54.63 -17.01
N THR A 526 -4.93 -54.42 -16.91
CA THR A 526 -5.89 -55.45 -16.45
C THR A 526 -6.57 -56.20 -17.59
N ILE A 527 -6.29 -55.86 -18.86
CA ILE A 527 -6.73 -56.64 -20.02
C ILE A 527 -5.75 -57.82 -20.18
N PRO A 528 -6.20 -59.08 -20.02
CA PRO A 528 -5.34 -60.24 -20.28
C PRO A 528 -4.89 -60.19 -21.73
N GLN A 529 -3.58 -60.31 -21.98
CA GLN A 529 -3.09 -60.58 -23.34
C GLN A 529 -3.81 -61.82 -23.86
N PRO A 530 -4.34 -61.82 -25.10
CA PRO A 530 -5.02 -62.98 -25.63
C PRO A 530 -4.05 -64.17 -25.61
N LEU A 531 -4.46 -65.24 -24.92
CA LEU A 531 -3.80 -66.53 -24.94
C LEU A 531 -3.62 -66.94 -26.40
N ASN A 532 -2.36 -67.10 -26.79
CA ASN A 532 -1.97 -67.55 -28.11
C ASN A 532 -2.25 -69.06 -28.20
N GLU A 533 -3.52 -69.42 -28.39
CA GLU A 533 -3.92 -70.81 -28.62
C GLU A 533 -3.66 -71.20 -30.08
N GLY A 534 -2.71 -72.13 -30.26
CA GLY A 534 -2.83 -73.21 -31.23
C GLY A 534 -2.37 -72.95 -32.67
N LYS A 535 -1.13 -73.38 -32.96
CA LYS A 535 -0.82 -74.14 -34.20
C LYS A 535 0.18 -75.26 -33.89
N THR A 536 -0.37 -76.40 -33.47
CA THR A 536 0.16 -77.73 -33.81
C THR A 536 -0.34 -78.15 -35.20
N GLU A 537 0.33 -79.14 -35.81
CA GLU A 537 0.29 -79.63 -37.21
C GLU A 537 1.39 -78.95 -38.06
N THR A 538 2.43 -79.63 -38.54
CA THR A 538 2.75 -81.07 -38.74
C THR A 538 4.26 -81.24 -38.80
#